data_AF-A0AAV2HYV5-F1
#
_entry.id   AF-A0AAV2HYV5-F1
#
_cell.length_a   1.000
_cell.length_b   1.000
_cell.length_c   1.000
_cell.angle_alpha   90.00
_cell.angle_beta   90.00
_cell.angle_gamma   90.00
#
_symmetry.space_group_name_H-M   'P 1'
#
loop_
_entity.id
_entity.type
_entity.pdbx_description
1 polymer ?
#
loop_
_entity_poly.entity_id
_entity_poly.type
_entity_poly.pdbx_seq_one_letter_code
_entity_poly.pdbx_strand_id
1 'polypeptide(L)' 'MDSREFSREELRDLRSKINSRERKRMHDLNTAMDSLREVMPYATGPSVRKLSKIATLTLAKNYIQMLS' A
#
# COMPACT_ATOMS: atom_id res chain seq x y z
N MET A 1 14.23 -9.60 36.60
CA MET A 1 13.72 -9.65 35.21
C MET A 1 12.46 -10.47 35.24
N ASP A 2 11.30 -9.84 35.14
CA ASP A 2 10.02 -10.57 35.11
C ASP A 2 9.67 -10.86 33.65
N SER A 3 10.11 -12.02 33.17
CA SER A 3 9.67 -12.56 31.88
C SER A 3 8.30 -13.19 32.10
N ARG A 4 7.28 -12.34 32.24
CA ARG A 4 5.89 -12.80 32.35
C ARG A 4 5.55 -13.58 31.08
N GLU A 5 5.34 -14.88 31.22
CA GLU A 5 5.04 -15.75 30.09
C GLU A 5 3.60 -15.48 29.64
N PHE A 6 3.43 -14.94 28.43
CA PHE A 6 2.11 -14.69 27.88
C PHE A 6 1.38 -16.01 27.64
N SER A 7 0.12 -16.07 28.06
CA SER A 7 -0.77 -17.16 27.70
C SER A 7 -0.92 -17.28 26.17
N ARG A 8 -1.28 -18.47 25.69
CA ARG A 8 -1.52 -18.70 24.26
C ARG A 8 -2.60 -17.78 23.68
N GLU A 9 -3.59 -17.41 24.50
CA GLU A 9 -4.67 -16.49 24.11
C GLU A 9 -4.13 -15.07 23.94
N GLU A 10 -3.36 -14.56 24.90
CA GLU A 10 -2.72 -13.24 24.80
C GLU A 10 -1.79 -13.14 23.58
N LEU A 11 -1.03 -14.20 23.28
CA LEU A 11 -0.19 -14.26 22.09
C LEU A 11 -1.01 -14.23 20.79
N ARG A 12 -2.16 -14.92 20.75
CA ARG A 12 -3.07 -14.93 19.60
C ARG A 12 -3.70 -13.55 19.38
N ASP A 13 -4.08 -12.88 20.46
CA ASP A 13 -4.65 -11.54 20.42
C ASP A 13 -3.62 -10.51 19.98
N LEU A 14 -2.39 -10.59 20.51
CA LEU A 14 -1.29 -9.74 20.09
C LEU A 14 -0.99 -9.90 18.59
N ARG A 15 -0.89 -11.14 18.11
CA ARG A 15 -0.72 -11.43 16.67
C ARG A 15 -1.86 -10.85 15.84
N SER A 16 -3.11 -11.00 16.29
CA SER A 16 -4.28 -10.48 15.59
C SER A 16 -4.29 -8.95 15.53
N LYS A 17 -3.93 -8.28 16.63
CA LYS A 17 -3.78 -6.82 16.70
C LYS A 17 -2.70 -6.32 15.74
N ILE A 18 -1.53 -6.96 15.72
CA ILE A 18 -0.43 -6.62 14.81
C ILE A 18 -0.85 -6.80 13.35
N ASN A 19 -1.47 -7.93 13.02
CA ASN A 19 -1.93 -8.20 11.65
C ASN A 19 -2.99 -7.19 11.20
N SER A 20 -3.90 -6.79 12.08
CA SER A 20 -4.90 -5.76 11.79
C SER A 20 -4.24 -4.41 11.47
N ARG A 21 -3.25 -4.02 12.28
CA ARG A 21 -2.49 -2.78 12.07
C ARG A 21 -1.76 -2.78 10.74
N GLU A 22 -1.08 -3.88 10.40
CA GLU A 22 -0.35 -3.95 9.12
C GLU A 22 -1.30 -3.98 7.91
N ARG A 23 -2.46 -4.62 8.02
CA ARG A 23 -3.50 -4.54 6.98
C ARG A 23 -3.96 -3.10 6.76
N LYS A 24 -4.21 -2.34 7.84
CA LYS A 24 -4.59 -0.93 7.74
C LYS A 24 -3.50 -0.12 7.03
N ARG A 25 -2.23 -0.29 7.44
CA ARG A 25 -1.08 0.38 6.80
C ARG A 25 -0.99 0.07 5.30
N MET A 26 -1.19 -1.19 4.91
CA MET A 26 -1.19 -1.61 3.52
C MET A 26 -2.39 -1.06 2.73
N HIS A 27 -3.55 -0.90 3.37
CA HIS A 27 -4.70 -0.25 2.75
C HIS A 27 -4.39 1.22 2.46
N ASP A 28 -3.85 1.95 3.44
CA ASP A 28 -3.46 3.36 3.27
C ASP A 28 -2.43 3.53 2.13
N LEU A 29 -1.44 2.62 2.05
CA LEU A 29 -0.47 2.58 0.95
C LEU A 29 -1.13 2.32 -0.42
N ASN A 30 -2.07 1.38 -0.49
CA ASN A 30 -2.77 1.07 -1.73
C ASN A 30 -3.66 2.24 -2.17
N THR A 31 -4.29 2.95 -1.24
CA THR A 31 -5.07 4.16 -1.52
C THR A 31 -4.19 5.25 -2.12
N ALA A 32 -3.03 5.54 -1.52
CA ALA A 32 -2.08 6.49 -2.08
C ALA A 32 -1.59 6.09 -3.48
N MET A 33 -1.40 4.78 -3.71
CA MET A 33 -1.02 4.25 -5.02
C MET A 33 -2.13 4.43 -6.07
N ASP A 34 -3.40 4.35 -5.67
CA ASP A 34 -4.54 4.59 -6.56
C ASP A 34 -4.68 6.08 -6.86
N SER A 35 -4.54 6.97 -5.86
CA SER A 35 -4.48 8.42 -6.11
C SER A 35 -3.33 8.82 -7.04
N LEU A 36 -2.17 8.14 -6.94
CA LEU A 36 -1.07 8.36 -7.89
C LEU A 36 -1.48 7.99 -9.32
N ARG A 37 -2.26 6.91 -9.52
CA ARG A 37 -2.73 6.52 -10.85
C ARG A 37 -3.65 7.56 -11.46
N GLU A 38 -4.48 8.23 -10.67
CA GLU A 38 -5.43 9.24 -11.14
C GLU A 38 -4.74 10.47 -11.76
N VAL A 39 -3.54 10.80 -11.29
CA VAL A 39 -2.78 11.96 -11.78
C VAL A 39 -1.78 11.60 -12.90
N MET A 40 -1.71 10.33 -13.32
CA MET A 40 -0.81 9.93 -14.40
C MET A 40 -1.35 10.32 -15.78
N PRO A 41 -0.46 10.61 -16.75
CA PRO A 41 -0.87 10.73 -18.14
C PRO A 41 -1.54 9.42 -18.59
N TYR A 42 -2.62 9.53 -19.36
CA TYR A 42 -3.44 8.40 -19.84
C TYR A 42 -4.24 7.64 -18.77
N ALA A 43 -4.44 8.22 -17.58
CA ALA A 43 -5.29 7.63 -16.53
C ALA A 43 -6.79 7.60 -16.87
N THR A 44 -7.23 8.46 -17.80
CA THR A 44 -8.64 8.62 -18.16
C THR A 44 -8.88 8.17 -19.60
N GLY A 45 -9.67 7.13 -19.79
CA GLY A 45 -10.12 6.69 -21.10
C GLY A 45 -10.95 5.40 -21.03
N PRO A 46 -11.84 5.15 -22.01
CA PRO A 46 -12.80 4.04 -21.98
C PRO A 46 -12.13 2.65 -21.99
N SER A 47 -10.84 2.57 -22.30
CA SER A 47 -10.04 1.33 -22.35
C SER A 47 -8.87 1.29 -21.37
N VAL A 48 -8.77 2.26 -20.44
CA VAL A 48 -7.63 2.34 -19.52
C VAL A 48 -7.73 1.23 -18.48
N ARG A 49 -6.78 0.30 -18.51
CA ARG A 49 -6.63 -0.76 -17.51
C ARG A 49 -5.80 -0.26 -16.32
N LYS A 50 -6.15 -0.71 -15.12
CA LYS A 50 -5.38 -0.45 -13.90
C LYS A 50 -3.96 -0.99 -14.05
N LEU A 51 -2.98 -0.09 -14.06
CA LEU A 51 -1.56 -0.43 -14.14
C LEU A 51 -1.10 -1.19 -12.89
N SER A 52 -0.16 -2.14 -13.07
CA SER A 52 0.50 -2.83 -11.97
C SER A 52 1.29 -1.84 -11.09
N LYS A 53 1.61 -2.24 -9.85
CA LYS A 53 2.36 -1.36 -8.93
C LYS A 53 3.69 -0.90 -9.53
N ILE A 54 4.46 -1.82 -10.12
CA ILE A 54 5.74 -1.49 -10.74
C ILE A 54 5.57 -0.57 -11.96
N ALA A 55 4.57 -0.84 -12.82
CA ALA A 55 4.32 -0.03 -14.00
C ALA A 55 3.92 1.40 -13.63
N THR A 56 3.05 1.56 -12.62
CA THR A 56 2.67 2.89 -12.10
C THR A 56 3.88 3.67 -11.57
N LEU A 57 4.79 3.04 -10.81
CA LEU A 57 5.98 3.73 -10.30
C LEU A 57 6.96 4.12 -11.41
N THR A 58 7.20 3.22 -12.37
CA THR A 58 8.04 3.51 -13.54
C THR A 58 7.48 4.67 -14.36
N LEU A 59 6.16 4.65 -14.62
CA LEU A 59 5.50 5.72 -15.36
C LEU A 59 5.58 7.05 -14.60
N ALA A 60 5.30 7.06 -13.30
CA ALA A 60 5.37 8.27 -12.48
C ALA A 60 6.77 8.89 -12.48
N LYS A 61 7.82 8.08 -12.33
CA LYS A 61 9.21 8.54 -12.41
C LYS A 61 9.49 9.21 -13.76
N ASN A 62 9.17 8.52 -14.86
CA ASN A 62 9.42 9.05 -16.21
C ASN A 62 8.62 10.33 -16.46
N TYR A 63 7.38 10.41 -15.96
CA TYR A 63 6.55 11.58 -16.09
C TYR A 63 7.15 12.80 -15.37
N ILE A 64 7.64 12.63 -14.14
CA ILE A 64 8.37 13.69 -13.42
C ILE A 64 9.60 14.11 -14.24
N GLN A 65 10.41 13.17 -14.73
CA GLN A 65 11.62 13.48 -15.52
C GLN A 65 11.32 14.23 -16.82
N MET A 66 10.16 14.01 -17.44
CA MET A 66 9.73 14.70 -18.66
C MET A 66 9.29 16.15 -18.40
N LEU A 67 8.83 16.44 -17.18
CA LEU A 67 8.34 17.77 -16.78
C LEU A 67 9.44 18.65 -16.14
N SER A 68 10.56 18.07 -15.74
CA SER A 68 11.75 18.77 -15.22
C SER A 68 12.55 19.44 -16.34
#